data_AF-A0A960MG02-F1
#
_entry.id   AF-A0A960MG02-F1
#
_cell.length_a   1.000
_cell.length_b   1.000
_cell.length_c   1.000
_cell.angle_alpha   90.00
_cell.angle_beta   90.00
_cell.angle_gamma   90.00
#
_symmetry.space_group_name_H-M   'P 1'
#
loop_
_entity.id
_entity.type
_entity.pdbx_description
1 polymer ?
#
loop_
_entity_poly.entity_id
_entity_poly.type
_entity_poly.pdbx_seq_one_letter_code
_entity_poly.pdbx_strand_id
1 'polypeptide(L)'
;IGTEPGGVYEVLRRLARTGLGGRMASGRQFVSWIHALDFCRAVDWLIRQPAADGIYNLTSPTPVPNASMMADLRRQVGAPFGLPAPAFLLEIGAFLLRTETELIIKSRRVIPERLLKEGFSFLFPTFPEAIADLEHQPN
;
A
#
# COMPACT_ATOMS: atom_id res chain seq x y z
N ILE A 1 -4.61 1.59 1.33
CA ILE A 1 -4.40 2.77 0.46
C ILE A 1 -5.76 3.21 -0.05
N GLY A 2 -6.05 4.50 0.03
CA GLY A 2 -7.33 5.13 -0.28
C GLY A 2 -7.13 6.64 -0.47
N THR A 3 -8.16 7.35 -0.92
CA THR A 3 -8.12 8.79 -1.26
C THR A 3 -8.38 9.73 -0.07
N GLU A 4 -8.41 9.19 1.16
CA GLU A 4 -8.61 9.95 2.39
C GLU A 4 -7.63 11.15 2.51
N PRO A 5 -8.10 12.37 2.86
CA PRO A 5 -7.24 13.53 3.05
C PRO A 5 -6.14 13.28 4.09
N GLY A 6 -4.90 13.59 3.73
CA GLY A 6 -3.71 13.32 4.56
C GLY A 6 -3.34 11.84 4.66
N GLY A 7 -4.02 10.96 3.92
CA GLY A 7 -3.74 9.53 3.87
C GLY A 7 -2.42 9.19 3.18
N VAL A 8 -1.96 7.95 3.40
CA VAL A 8 -0.70 7.42 2.84
C VAL A 8 -0.60 7.65 1.33
N TYR A 9 -1.67 7.40 0.58
CA TYR A 9 -1.65 7.53 -0.87
C TYR A 9 -1.45 8.97 -1.32
N GLU A 10 -2.12 9.94 -0.70
CA GLU A 10 -1.96 11.35 -1.04
C GLU A 10 -0.53 11.82 -0.78
N VAL A 11 0.08 11.40 0.33
CA VAL A 11 1.48 11.70 0.64
C VAL A 11 2.42 11.10 -0.42
N LEU A 12 2.27 9.81 -0.73
CA LEU A 12 3.09 9.14 -1.75
C LEU A 12 2.91 9.77 -3.13
N ARG A 13 1.67 10.11 -3.50
CA ARG A 13 1.31 10.77 -4.75
C ARG A 13 1.99 12.14 -4.87
N ARG A 14 1.94 12.96 -3.81
CA ARG A 14 2.61 14.26 -3.76
C ARG A 14 4.12 14.09 -3.94
N LEU A 15 4.75 13.18 -3.20
CA LEU A 15 6.18 12.88 -3.34
C LEU A 15 6.56 12.48 -4.76
N ALA A 16 5.77 11.59 -5.39
CA ALA A 16 6.01 11.17 -6.76
C ALA A 16 5.90 12.34 -7.75
N ARG A 17 4.85 13.18 -7.63
CA ARG A 17 4.65 14.35 -8.49
C ARG A 17 5.72 15.42 -8.33
N THR A 18 6.30 15.57 -7.15
CA THR A 18 7.39 16.52 -6.90
C THR A 18 8.78 15.94 -7.18
N GLY A 19 8.87 14.75 -7.77
CA GLY A 19 10.15 14.10 -8.11
C GLY A 19 10.88 13.46 -6.92
N LEU A 20 10.27 13.44 -5.73
CA LEU A 20 10.78 12.81 -4.50
C LEU A 20 10.26 11.38 -4.30
N GLY A 21 9.60 10.82 -5.31
CA GLY A 21 9.07 9.45 -5.28
C GLY A 21 10.05 8.39 -5.77
N GLY A 22 11.34 8.49 -5.46
CA GLY A 22 12.34 7.46 -5.75
C GLY A 22 12.26 6.26 -4.81
N ARG A 23 13.20 5.30 -4.95
CA ARG A 23 13.30 4.17 -4.01
C ARG A 23 13.63 4.66 -2.60
N MET A 24 13.05 4.02 -1.60
CA MET A 24 13.38 4.22 -0.20
C MET A 24 14.47 3.22 0.21
N ALA A 25 15.51 3.66 0.93
CA ALA A 25 16.64 2.81 1.36
C ALA A 25 17.17 1.89 0.23
N SER A 26 17.24 0.56 0.45
CA SER A 26 17.71 -0.41 -0.56
C SER A 26 16.75 -0.56 -1.75
N GLY A 27 15.46 -0.25 -1.55
CA GLY A 27 14.37 -0.47 -2.50
C GLY A 27 13.90 -1.93 -2.59
N ARG A 28 14.60 -2.88 -1.94
CA ARG A 28 14.32 -4.33 -2.01
C ARG A 28 13.32 -4.80 -0.96
N GLN A 29 13.08 -3.98 0.06
CA GLN A 29 12.08 -4.25 1.09
C GLN A 29 10.69 -4.33 0.43
N PHE A 30 9.97 -5.40 0.75
CA PHE A 30 8.61 -5.61 0.29
C PHE A 30 7.65 -4.75 1.10
N VAL A 31 6.66 -4.21 0.41
CA VAL A 31 5.55 -3.47 0.98
C VAL A 31 4.31 -4.35 0.86
N SER A 32 3.73 -4.69 2.01
CA SER A 32 2.39 -5.27 2.11
C SER A 32 1.41 -4.11 2.15
N TRP A 33 0.39 -4.13 1.29
CA TRP A 33 -0.54 -3.04 1.07
C TRP A 33 -1.93 -3.62 0.83
N ILE A 34 -2.99 -2.84 1.00
CA ILE A 34 -4.37 -3.25 0.65
C ILE A 34 -5.14 -2.04 0.18
N HIS A 35 -5.99 -2.18 -0.83
CA HIS A 35 -6.91 -1.12 -1.23
C HIS A 35 -7.99 -0.90 -0.15
N ALA A 36 -8.39 0.34 0.12
CA ALA A 36 -9.33 0.66 1.20
C ALA A 36 -10.68 -0.07 1.02
N LEU A 37 -11.17 -0.16 -0.22
CA LEU A 37 -12.39 -0.92 -0.52
C LEU A 37 -12.23 -2.42 -0.23
N ASP A 38 -11.08 -3.02 -0.57
CA ASP A 38 -10.83 -4.43 -0.28
C ASP A 38 -10.68 -4.71 1.21
N PHE A 39 -10.13 -3.76 1.98
CA PHE A 39 -10.12 -3.85 3.43
C PHE A 39 -11.54 -3.92 4.00
N CYS A 40 -12.41 -2.98 3.60
CA CYS A 40 -13.81 -2.98 4.04
C CYS A 40 -14.55 -4.26 3.62
N ARG A 41 -14.34 -4.72 2.37
CA ARG A 41 -14.93 -5.97 1.86
C ARG A 41 -14.43 -7.19 2.64
N ALA A 42 -13.16 -7.26 2.98
CA ALA A 42 -12.59 -8.37 3.74
C ALA A 42 -13.17 -8.41 5.16
N VAL A 43 -13.34 -7.25 5.80
CA VAL A 43 -13.98 -7.15 7.12
C VAL A 43 -15.44 -7.58 7.07
N ASP A 44 -16.23 -7.06 6.12
CA ASP A 44 -17.65 -7.47 5.95
C ASP A 44 -17.76 -8.97 5.65
N TRP A 45 -16.87 -9.50 4.80
CA TRP A 45 -16.82 -10.93 4.49
C TRP A 45 -16.52 -11.78 5.73
N LEU A 46 -15.54 -11.38 6.56
CA LEU A 46 -15.21 -12.09 7.80
C LEU A 46 -16.35 -12.07 8.82
N ILE A 47 -17.06 -10.94 8.96
CA ILE A 47 -18.22 -10.82 9.85
C ILE A 47 -19.34 -11.79 9.44
N ARG A 48 -19.48 -12.07 8.14
CA ARG A 48 -20.49 -12.99 7.60
C ARG A 48 -20.07 -14.45 7.61
N GLN A 49 -18.87 -14.77 8.09
CA GLN A 49 -18.31 -16.12 8.05
C GLN A 49 -18.25 -16.72 9.47
N PRO A 50 -19.25 -17.52 9.90
CA PRO A 50 -19.30 -18.04 11.28
C PRO A 50 -18.13 -18.96 11.64
N ALA A 51 -17.47 -19.55 10.63
CA ALA A 51 -16.29 -20.40 10.81
C ALA A 51 -14.97 -19.62 10.85
N ALA A 52 -14.99 -18.29 10.66
CA ALA A 52 -13.79 -17.47 10.73
C ALA A 52 -13.35 -17.31 12.19
N ASP A 53 -12.23 -17.93 12.54
CA ASP A 53 -11.65 -17.90 13.88
C ASP A 53 -10.13 -17.65 13.85
N GLY A 54 -9.62 -16.93 14.85
CA GLY A 54 -8.20 -16.60 14.99
C GLY A 54 -7.72 -15.45 14.10
N ILE A 55 -6.42 -15.48 13.73
CA ILE A 55 -5.75 -14.35 13.08
C ILE A 55 -5.90 -14.41 11.55
N TYR A 56 -6.25 -13.26 10.95
CA TYR A 56 -6.29 -13.04 9.51
C TYR A 56 -5.42 -11.84 9.11
N ASN A 57 -4.65 -12.01 8.03
CA ASN A 57 -3.87 -10.92 7.44
C ASN A 57 -4.71 -10.20 6.38
N LEU A 58 -5.03 -8.93 6.60
CA LEU A 58 -5.75 -8.10 5.64
C LEU A 58 -4.76 -7.31 4.76
N THR A 59 -4.16 -8.02 3.80
CA THR A 59 -3.24 -7.45 2.80
C THR A 59 -3.61 -7.96 1.42
N SER A 60 -3.27 -7.22 0.36
CA SER A 60 -3.32 -7.68 -1.03
C SER A 60 -2.49 -8.97 -1.20
N PRO A 61 -2.89 -9.87 -2.13
CA PRO A 61 -2.15 -11.09 -2.44
C PRO A 61 -0.77 -10.84 -3.07
N THR A 62 -0.52 -9.67 -3.64
CA THR A 62 0.74 -9.36 -4.31
C THR A 62 1.51 -8.23 -3.59
N PRO A 63 2.28 -8.55 -2.54
CA PRO A 63 3.21 -7.59 -1.96
C PRO A 63 4.28 -7.22 -3.01
N VAL A 64 4.68 -5.96 -3.04
CA VAL A 64 5.58 -5.41 -4.07
C VAL A 64 6.86 -4.87 -3.45
N PRO A 65 8.04 -5.03 -4.10
CA PRO A 65 9.23 -4.31 -3.70
C PRO A 65 8.98 -2.81 -3.75
N ASN A 66 9.51 -2.06 -2.79
CA ASN A 66 9.32 -0.61 -2.75
C ASN A 66 9.79 0.08 -4.04
N ALA A 67 10.90 -0.36 -4.64
CA ALA A 67 11.38 0.20 -5.90
C ALA A 67 10.33 0.07 -7.03
N SER A 68 9.65 -1.08 -7.11
CA SER A 68 8.57 -1.34 -8.07
C SER A 68 7.33 -0.51 -7.75
N MET A 69 6.90 -0.51 -6.48
CA MET A 69 5.77 0.30 -6.00
C MET A 69 5.93 1.79 -6.38
N MET A 70 7.11 2.36 -6.13
CA MET A 70 7.39 3.76 -6.45
C MET A 70 7.52 3.99 -7.97
N ALA A 71 7.99 3.01 -8.74
CA ALA A 71 8.03 3.10 -10.20
C ALA A 71 6.63 3.10 -10.82
N ASP A 72 5.75 2.22 -10.33
CA ASP A 72 4.35 2.14 -10.77
C ASP A 72 3.60 3.43 -10.41
N LEU A 73 3.81 3.95 -9.19
CA LEU A 73 3.22 5.22 -8.77
C LEU A 73 3.66 6.39 -9.66
N ARG A 74 4.97 6.51 -9.96
CA ARG A 74 5.48 7.55 -10.85
C ARG A 74 4.86 7.47 -12.24
N ARG A 75 4.73 6.26 -12.78
CA ARG A 75 4.09 6.03 -14.09
C ARG A 75 2.63 6.50 -14.06
N GLN A 76 1.89 6.14 -13.00
CA GLN A 76 0.49 6.50 -12.84
C GLN A 76 0.26 8.02 -12.77
N VAL A 77 1.15 8.76 -12.09
CA VAL A 77 1.03 10.22 -11.92
C VAL A 77 1.76 11.03 -13.00
N GLY A 78 2.35 10.38 -14.01
CA GLY A 78 3.08 11.06 -15.09
C GLY A 78 4.43 11.68 -14.67
N ALA A 79 5.06 11.19 -13.61
CA ALA A 79 6.36 11.68 -13.15
C ALA A 79 7.54 10.98 -13.87
N PRO A 80 8.41 11.71 -14.59
CA PRO A 80 9.43 11.11 -15.46
C PRO A 80 10.62 10.51 -14.69
N PHE A 81 10.91 11.00 -13.48
CA PHE A 81 11.98 10.49 -12.63
C PHE A 81 11.61 10.58 -11.15
N GLY A 82 12.34 9.87 -10.30
CA GLY A 82 12.17 9.93 -8.85
C GLY A 82 13.51 9.84 -8.15
N LEU A 83 13.88 10.90 -7.44
CA LEU A 83 15.04 10.90 -6.56
C LEU A 83 14.69 10.13 -5.28
N PRO A 84 15.63 9.34 -4.72
CA PRO A 84 15.44 8.71 -3.42
C PRO A 84 15.04 9.77 -2.39
N ALA A 85 13.96 9.51 -1.65
CA ALA A 85 13.55 10.42 -0.60
C ALA A 85 14.63 10.47 0.51
N PRO A 86 15.08 11.67 0.94
CA PRO A 86 15.93 11.83 2.12
C PRO A 86 15.38 11.06 3.33
N ALA A 87 16.25 10.44 4.12
CA ALA A 87 15.86 9.63 5.28
C ALA A 87 14.94 10.38 6.27
N PHE A 88 15.14 11.69 6.43
CA PHE A 88 14.29 12.60 7.22
C PHE A 88 12.82 12.66 6.75
N LEU A 89 12.53 12.51 5.45
CA LEU A 89 11.15 12.46 4.96
C LEU A 89 10.45 11.15 5.34
N LEU A 90 11.21 10.06 5.54
CA LEU A 90 10.68 8.81 6.07
C LEU A 90 10.34 8.94 7.56
N GLU A 91 11.12 9.71 8.31
CA GLU A 91 10.85 10.01 9.73
C GLU A 91 9.59 10.87 9.89
N ILE A 92 9.40 11.89 9.04
CA ILE A 92 8.16 12.68 9.01
C ILE A 92 6.97 11.82 8.59
N GLY A 93 7.14 10.96 7.58
CA GLY A 93 6.10 10.02 7.17
C GLY A 93 5.71 9.04 8.29
N ALA A 94 6.69 8.50 9.02
CA ALA A 94 6.44 7.61 10.16
C ALA A 94 5.74 8.34 11.31
N PHE A 95 6.11 9.59 11.57
CA PHE A 95 5.47 10.45 12.57
C PHE A 95 4.01 10.79 12.21
N LEU A 96 3.75 11.13 10.94
CA LEU A 96 2.39 11.44 10.44
C LEU A 96 1.50 10.19 10.34
N LEU A 97 2.07 9.02 10.03
CA LEU A 97 1.35 7.77 9.87
C LEU A 97 1.22 6.96 11.17
N ARG A 98 1.71 7.48 12.31
CA ARG A 98 1.76 6.80 13.62
C ARG A 98 2.22 5.33 13.55
N THR A 99 3.00 5.01 12.54
CA THR A 99 3.51 3.66 12.32
C THR A 99 4.94 3.71 12.82
N GLU A 100 5.24 2.92 13.85
CA GLU A 100 6.60 2.83 14.40
C GLU A 100 7.61 2.74 13.26
N THR A 101 8.64 3.58 13.30
CA THR A 101 9.76 3.58 12.34
C THR A 101 10.40 2.20 12.19
N GLU A 102 10.25 1.29 13.18
CA GLU A 102 10.64 -0.11 13.09
C GLU A 102 9.83 -0.95 12.07
N LEU A 103 8.54 -0.65 11.86
CA LEU A 103 7.67 -1.37 10.91
C LEU A 103 8.09 -1.13 9.45
N ILE A 104 8.61 0.08 9.15
CA ILE A 104 9.08 0.44 7.81
C ILE A 104 10.37 -0.34 7.44
N ILE A 105 11.15 -0.77 8.43
CA ILE A 105 12.44 -1.45 8.23
C ILE A 105 12.29 -2.98 8.29
N LYS A 106 11.35 -3.51 9.09
CA LYS A 106 11.02 -4.95 9.10
C LYS A 106 9.94 -5.28 8.08
N SER A 107 10.30 -5.24 6.80
CA SER A 107 9.48 -5.72 5.68
C SER A 107 9.11 -7.20 5.90
N ARG A 108 7.92 -7.44 6.46
CA ARG A 108 7.28 -8.74 6.38
C ARG A 108 6.51 -8.78 5.07
N ARG A 109 6.95 -9.65 4.16
CA ARG A 109 6.18 -10.05 2.98
C ARG A 109 4.98 -10.84 3.50
N VAL A 110 3.89 -10.16 3.81
CA VAL A 110 2.67 -10.76 4.35
C VAL A 110 1.73 -11.03 3.18
N ILE A 111 1.14 -12.23 3.17
CA ILE A 111 0.18 -12.68 2.17
C ILE A 111 -1.10 -13.11 2.90
N PRO A 112 -2.30 -12.81 2.37
CA PRO A 112 -3.58 -13.12 3.01
C PRO A 112 -3.98 -14.59 2.78
N GLU A 113 -3.10 -15.55 3.11
CA GLU A 113 -3.28 -16.96 2.73
C GLU A 113 -4.64 -17.55 3.14
N ARG A 114 -5.08 -17.26 4.37
CA ARG A 114 -6.36 -17.78 4.89
C ARG A 114 -7.55 -17.20 4.14
N LEU A 115 -7.59 -15.88 3.94
CA LEU A 115 -8.62 -15.22 3.15
C LEU A 115 -8.74 -15.84 1.75
N LEU A 116 -7.60 -16.07 1.08
CA LEU A 116 -7.57 -16.68 -0.26
C LEU A 116 -8.07 -18.13 -0.23
N LYS A 117 -7.57 -18.94 0.72
CA LYS A 117 -7.96 -20.34 0.88
C LYS A 117 -9.45 -20.50 1.21
N GLU A 118 -10.00 -19.54 1.94
CA GLU A 118 -11.41 -19.53 2.37
C GLU A 118 -12.33 -18.81 1.35
N GLY A 119 -11.80 -18.35 0.21
CA GLY A 119 -12.58 -17.91 -0.95
C GLY A 119 -12.81 -16.41 -1.08
N PHE A 120 -12.18 -15.57 -0.25
CA PHE A 120 -12.24 -14.11 -0.44
C PHE A 120 -11.52 -13.69 -1.72
N SER A 121 -12.21 -12.91 -2.55
CA SER A 121 -11.70 -12.38 -3.82
C SER A 121 -11.48 -10.88 -3.75
N PHE A 122 -10.25 -10.44 -4.02
CA PHE A 122 -9.86 -9.01 -4.05
C PHE A 122 -10.33 -8.35 -5.35
N LEU A 123 -10.83 -7.11 -5.25
CA LEU A 123 -11.12 -6.28 -6.43
C LEU A 123 -9.84 -5.71 -7.03
N PHE A 124 -8.86 -5.40 -6.16
CA PHE A 124 -7.58 -4.81 -6.56
C PHE A 124 -6.44 -5.72 -6.09
N PRO A 125 -6.24 -6.88 -6.75
CA PRO A 125 -5.20 -7.80 -6.37
C PRO A 125 -3.80 -7.22 -6.60
N THR A 126 -3.61 -6.31 -7.57
CA THR A 126 -2.30 -5.72 -7.87
C THR A 126 -2.21 -4.22 -7.60
N PHE A 127 -0.99 -3.75 -7.28
CA PHE A 127 -0.78 -2.35 -6.91
C PHE A 127 -1.10 -1.38 -8.05
N PRO A 128 -0.72 -1.66 -9.33
CA PRO A 128 -1.10 -0.82 -10.46
C PRO A 128 -2.62 -0.66 -10.64
N GLU A 129 -3.40 -1.73 -10.47
CA GLU A 129 -4.88 -1.65 -10.55
C GLU A 129 -5.44 -0.76 -9.44
N ALA A 130 -4.92 -0.91 -8.21
CA ALA A 130 -5.36 -0.13 -7.07
C ALA A 130 -5.09 1.38 -7.24
N ILE A 131 -3.89 1.76 -7.69
CA ILE A 131 -3.57 3.19 -7.89
C ILE A 131 -4.26 3.77 -9.14
N ALA A 132 -4.57 2.94 -10.13
CA ALA A 132 -5.37 3.37 -11.28
C ALA A 132 -6.77 3.75 -10.81
N ASP A 133 -7.43 2.92 -9.99
CA ASP A 133 -8.73 3.25 -9.39
C ASP A 133 -8.69 4.58 -8.61
N LEU A 134 -7.70 4.74 -7.73
CA LEU A 134 -7.57 5.94 -6.90
C LEU A 134 -7.34 7.24 -7.69
N GLU A 135 -6.73 7.21 -8.88
CA GLU A 135 -6.63 8.42 -9.73
C GLU A 135 -7.91 8.70 -10.53
N HIS A 136 -8.79 7.70 -10.75
CA HIS A 136 -10.08 7.91 -11.42
C HIS A 136 -11.17 8.40 -10.47
N GLN A 137 -11.00 8.24 -9.15
CA GLN A 137 -11.92 8.76 -8.17
C GLN A 137 -11.85 10.30 -8.11
N PRO A 138 -12.97 11.03 -8.24
CA PRO A 138 -12.97 12.48 -8.05
C PRO A 138 -12.62 12.82 -6.59
N ASN A 139 -11.76 13.83 -6.40
CA ASN A 139 -11.42 14.37 -5.08
C ASN A 139 -12.63 15.02 -4.40
#